data_AF-D4YUA9-F1
#
_entry.id   AF-D4YUA9-F1
#
_cell.length_a   1.000
_cell.length_b   1.000
_cell.length_c   1.000
_cell.angle_alpha   90.00
_cell.angle_beta   90.00
_cell.angle_gamma   90.00
#
_symmetry.space_group_name_H-M   'P 1'
#
loop_
_entity.id
_entity.type
_entity.pdbx_description
1 polymer ?
#
loop_
_entity_poly.entity_id
_entity_poly.type
_entity_poly.pdbx_seq_one_letter_code
_entity_poly.pdbx_strand_id
1 'polypeptide(L)'
;MKSPLPGPKGMISVTDGKADDANVHNRAYLDSILVEMRLIDSIQPDLTTEFFGKEFASPITLAAVSHLNKVLPNKKTQANARKSKSS
;
A
#
# COMPACT_ATOMS: atom_id res chain seq x y z
N MET A 1 -8.38 18.06 10.01
CA MET A 1 -8.27 18.11 8.54
C MET A 1 -8.97 16.85 8.00
N LYS A 2 -9.97 16.98 7.13
CA LYS A 2 -10.70 15.82 6.56
C LYS A 2 -9.92 15.33 5.33
N SER A 3 -9.29 14.16 5.41
CA SER A 3 -8.60 13.57 4.27
C SER A 3 -9.61 13.21 3.16
N PRO A 4 -9.31 13.49 1.87
CA PRO A 4 -10.28 13.43 0.77
C PRO A 4 -10.68 12.00 0.33
N LEU A 5 -10.29 10.95 1.05
CA LEU A 5 -10.48 9.58 0.61
C LEU A 5 -11.13 8.69 1.68
N PRO A 6 -12.46 8.71 1.83
CA PRO A 6 -13.14 7.53 2.33
C PRO A 6 -13.24 6.55 1.15
N GLY A 7 -12.41 5.50 1.16
CA GLY A 7 -12.61 4.37 0.26
C GLY A 7 -14.02 3.78 0.42
N PRO A 8 -14.52 2.98 -0.54
CA PRO A 8 -15.84 2.37 -0.45
C PRO A 8 -16.02 1.66 0.90
N LYS A 9 -17.22 1.81 1.50
CA LYS A 9 -17.56 1.30 2.84
C LYS A 9 -17.12 -0.15 2.97
N GLY A 10 -16.15 -0.41 3.86
CA GLY A 10 -15.58 -1.74 4.11
C GLY A 10 -14.17 -1.99 3.56
N MET A 11 -13.61 -1.13 2.68
CA MET A 11 -12.26 -1.30 2.12
C MET A 11 -11.16 -0.89 3.10
N ILE A 12 -11.35 0.25 3.75
CA ILE A 12 -10.53 0.76 4.85
C ILE A 12 -11.54 1.41 5.79
N SER A 13 -11.51 1.06 7.07
CA SER A 13 -12.36 1.71 8.07
C SER A 13 -12.11 3.21 8.01
N VAL A 14 -13.15 4.01 7.74
CA VAL A 14 -13.04 5.46 7.92
C VAL A 14 -12.72 5.66 9.39
N THR A 15 -11.60 6.31 9.68
CA THR A 15 -11.19 6.57 11.05
C THR A 15 -12.25 7.42 11.72
N ASP A 16 -12.77 7.00 12.87
CA ASP A 16 -13.73 7.79 13.65
C ASP A 16 -13.11 9.11 14.18
N GLY A 17 -11.81 9.33 13.92
CA GLY A 17 -11.06 10.52 14.36
C GLY A 17 -10.78 10.49 15.87
N LYS A 18 -10.96 9.34 16.52
CA LYS A 18 -10.66 9.14 17.94
C LYS A 18 -9.16 9.22 18.17
N ALA A 19 -8.78 9.77 19.31
CA ALA A 19 -7.38 9.95 19.71
C ALA A 19 -6.61 8.61 19.77
N ASP A 20 -7.29 7.49 19.91
CA ASP A 20 -6.69 6.16 20.05
C ASP A 20 -6.63 5.40 18.70
N ASP A 21 -7.06 6.03 17.60
CA ASP A 21 -7.11 5.40 16.27
C ASP A 21 -5.72 5.32 15.65
N ALA A 22 -5.16 4.12 15.59
CA ALA A 22 -3.84 3.84 15.01
C ALA A 22 -3.70 4.33 13.56
N ASN A 23 -4.78 4.38 12.78
CA ASN A 23 -4.72 4.87 11.41
C ASN A 23 -4.49 6.39 11.36
N VAL A 24 -5.05 7.14 12.31
CA VAL A 24 -4.84 8.59 12.43
C VAL A 24 -3.38 8.87 12.78
N HIS A 25 -2.82 8.09 13.73
CA HIS A 25 -1.41 8.19 14.12
C HIS A 25 -0.47 7.85 12.96
N ASN A 26 -0.71 6.74 12.26
CA ASN A 26 0.10 6.35 11.10
C ASN A 26 0.08 7.43 10.01
N ARG A 27 -1.11 8.02 9.75
CA ARG A 27 -1.21 9.09 8.75
C ARG A 27 -0.49 10.36 9.20
N ALA A 28 -0.71 10.80 10.44
CA ALA A 28 -0.05 11.98 10.99
C ALA A 28 1.48 11.83 11.02
N TYR A 29 1.97 10.63 11.33
CA TYR A 29 3.39 10.31 11.28
C TYR A 29 3.95 10.37 9.86
N LEU A 30 3.29 9.77 8.87
CA LEU A 30 3.75 9.84 7.49
C LEU A 30 3.70 11.28 6.93
N ASP A 31 2.70 12.07 7.31
CA ASP A 31 2.58 13.48 6.91
C ASP A 31 3.62 14.40 7.58
N SER A 32 4.22 13.97 8.71
CA SER A 32 5.26 14.75 9.38
C SER A 32 6.67 14.51 8.83
N ILE A 33 6.85 13.49 7.98
CA ILE A 33 8.14 13.19 7.35
C ILE A 33 8.43 14.26 6.29
N LEU A 34 9.46 15.07 6.54
CA LEU A 34 10.00 16.02 5.57
C LEU A 34 11.02 15.31 4.67
N VAL A 35 10.87 15.46 3.35
CA VAL A 35 11.79 14.91 2.36
C VAL A 35 12.53 16.05 1.69
N GLU A 36 13.86 16.05 1.82
CA GLU A 36 14.72 16.97 1.06
C GLU A 36 15.00 16.39 -0.32
N MET A 37 14.75 17.18 -1.36
CA MET A 37 15.08 16.77 -2.72
C MET A 37 16.56 17.02 -2.99
N ARG A 38 17.26 15.94 -3.36
CA ARG A 38 18.64 16.01 -3.86
C ARG A 38 18.61 15.66 -5.35
N LEU A 39 18.92 16.65 -6.18
CA LEU A 39 18.99 16.47 -7.63
C LEU A 39 20.43 16.09 -8.01
N ILE A 40 20.65 14.81 -8.30
CA ILE A 40 21.92 14.30 -8.80
C ILE A 40 21.61 13.53 -10.08
N ASP A 41 22.09 14.07 -11.19
CA ASP A 41 21.94 13.55 -12.55
C ASP A 41 20.51 13.37 -13.07
N SER A 42 20.31 13.66 -14.36
CA SER A 42 19.01 13.55 -15.03
C SER A 42 18.81 12.15 -15.61
N ILE A 43 18.76 11.13 -14.76
CA ILE A 43 18.58 9.73 -15.17
C ILE A 43 17.18 9.24 -14.74
N GLN A 44 16.57 8.42 -15.59
CA GLN A 44 15.31 7.76 -15.26
C GLN A 44 15.50 6.85 -14.03
N PRO A 45 14.72 7.01 -12.95
CA PRO A 45 14.84 6.16 -11.77
C PRO A 45 14.47 4.71 -12.09
N ASP A 46 15.31 3.78 -11.63
CA ASP A 46 14.98 2.36 -11.61
C ASP A 46 14.10 2.06 -10.37
N LEU A 47 13.02 1.34 -10.60
CA LEU A 47 12.06 0.95 -9.57
C LEU A 47 12.23 -0.51 -9.16
N THR A 48 13.06 -1.29 -9.87
CA THR A 48 13.26 -2.69 -9.53
C THR A 48 13.85 -2.83 -8.13
N THR A 49 13.41 -3.86 -7.42
CA THR A 49 13.92 -4.15 -6.07
C THR A 49 13.98 -5.64 -5.84
N GLU A 50 14.94 -6.06 -5.04
CA GLU A 50 15.04 -7.43 -4.57
C GLU A 50 14.49 -7.53 -3.14
N PHE A 51 13.58 -8.48 -2.91
CA PHE A 51 13.12 -8.85 -1.58
C PHE A 51 13.23 -10.37 -1.41
N PHE A 52 13.91 -10.81 -0.35
CA PHE A 52 14.08 -12.23 -0.01
C PHE A 52 14.60 -13.09 -1.18
N GLY A 53 15.58 -12.59 -1.95
CA GLY A 53 16.16 -13.33 -3.08
C GLY A 53 15.32 -13.32 -4.37
N LYS A 54 14.26 -12.49 -4.43
CA LYS A 54 13.38 -12.39 -5.60
C LYS A 54 13.27 -10.96 -6.07
N GLU A 55 13.35 -10.77 -7.39
CA GLU A 55 13.16 -9.47 -8.01
C GLU A 55 11.67 -9.11 -8.18
N PHE A 56 11.36 -7.84 -7.92
CA PHE A 56 10.06 -7.21 -8.09
C PHE A 56 10.21 -5.93 -8.92
N ALA A 57 9.18 -5.61 -9.71
CA ALA A 57 9.18 -4.43 -10.57
C ALA A 57 9.08 -3.09 -9.81
N SER A 58 8.72 -3.13 -8.53
CA SER A 58 8.62 -1.95 -7.65
C SER A 58 8.76 -2.37 -6.19
N PRO A 59 9.17 -1.47 -5.28
CA PRO A 59 9.15 -1.73 -3.84
C PRO A 59 7.75 -1.68 -3.21
N ILE A 60 6.69 -1.73 -4.02
CA ILE A 60 5.30 -1.74 -3.56
C ILE A 60 4.79 -3.18 -3.58
N THR A 61 4.31 -3.66 -2.44
CA THR A 61 3.77 -5.02 -2.28
C THR A 61 2.39 -5.00 -1.64
N LEU A 62 1.64 -6.09 -1.84
CA LEU A 62 0.32 -6.25 -1.22
C LEU A 62 0.47 -6.80 0.20
N ALA A 63 -0.10 -6.09 1.17
CA ALA A 63 -0.24 -6.60 2.52
C ALA A 63 -1.20 -7.80 2.56
N ALA A 64 -0.98 -8.73 3.48
CA ALA A 64 -1.90 -9.84 3.73
C ALA A 64 -3.17 -9.32 4.44
N VAL A 65 -4.23 -9.07 3.68
CA VAL A 65 -5.53 -8.64 4.20
C VAL A 65 -6.53 -9.79 4.20
N SER A 66 -7.26 -9.95 5.30
CA SER A 66 -8.35 -10.94 5.40
C SER A 66 -9.68 -10.34 4.90
N HIS A 67 -10.66 -11.20 4.60
CA HIS A 67 -12.02 -10.79 4.25
C HIS A 67 -12.18 -9.88 3.01
N LEU A 68 -11.23 -9.95 2.05
CA LEU A 68 -11.28 -9.20 0.79
C LEU A 68 -12.58 -9.43 -0.01
N ASN A 69 -13.19 -10.61 0.15
CA ASN A 69 -14.48 -10.98 -0.44
C ASN A 69 -15.67 -10.12 0.04
N LYS A 70 -15.55 -9.43 1.19
CA LYS A 70 -16.61 -8.55 1.70
C LYS A 70 -16.64 -7.19 1.02
N VAL A 71 -15.57 -6.81 0.35
CA VAL A 71 -15.38 -5.44 -0.17
C VAL A 71 -15.45 -5.36 -1.68
N LEU A 72 -15.02 -6.43 -2.37
CA LEU A 72 -15.05 -6.50 -3.82
C LEU A 72 -16.14 -7.49 -4.26
N PRO A 73 -17.29 -7.03 -4.80
CA PRO A 73 -18.31 -7.92 -5.33
C PRO A 73 -17.75 -8.59 -6.59
N ASN A 74 -17.47 -9.89 -6.49
CA ASN A 74 -17.02 -10.76 -7.58
C ASN A 74 -15.71 -10.32 -8.28
N LYS A 75 -14.59 -10.97 -7.93
CA LYS A 75 -13.73 -11.70 -8.89
C LYS A 75 -12.43 -12.19 -8.24
N LYS A 76 -12.32 -13.52 -8.19
CA LYS A 76 -11.10 -14.34 -8.22
C LYS A 76 -9.99 -13.93 -7.25
N THR A 77 -9.89 -14.70 -6.18
CA THR A 77 -8.67 -15.02 -5.40
C THR A 77 -7.56 -15.54 -6.33
N GLN A 78 -7.03 -14.70 -7.22
CA GLN A 78 -5.97 -15.04 -8.17
C GLN A 78 -4.79 -14.05 -8.14
N ALA A 79 -4.78 -13.08 -7.23
CA ALA A 79 -3.58 -12.25 -7.03
C ALA A 79 -2.40 -13.07 -6.48
N ASN A 80 -2.67 -14.12 -5.68
CA ASN A 80 -1.61 -14.91 -5.04
C ASN A 80 -1.37 -16.29 -5.68
N ALA A 81 -2.06 -16.63 -6.77
CA ALA A 81 -1.94 -17.95 -7.42
C ALA A 81 -1.17 -17.92 -8.77
N ARG A 82 -0.66 -16.77 -9.22
CA ARG A 82 0.00 -16.62 -10.53
C ARG A 82 1.53 -16.46 -10.50
N LYS A 83 2.20 -16.63 -9.35
CA LYS A 83 3.68 -16.73 -9.28
C LYS A 83 4.20 -17.92 -8.45
N SER A 84 3.50 -19.05 -8.48
CA SER A 84 4.04 -20.34 -8.02
C SER A 84 4.05 -21.42 -9.11
N LYS A 85 3.83 -21.04 -10.37
CA LYS A 85 3.96 -21.91 -11.55
C LYS A 85 4.64 -21.17 -12.71
N SER A 86 5.93 -20.92 -12.58
CA SER A 86 6.85 -21.10 -13.69
C SER A 86 8.13 -21.66 -13.09
N SER A 87 8.58 -22.76 -13.69
CA SER A 87 9.78 -23.53 -13.42
C SER A 87 11.03 -22.71 -13.16
#